data_AF-A0A8B8NH20-F1
#
_entry.id   AF-A0A8B8NH20-F1
#
_cell.length_a   1.000
_cell.length_b   1.000
_cell.length_c   1.000
_cell.angle_alpha   90.00
_cell.angle_beta   90.00
_cell.angle_gamma   90.00
#
_symmetry.space_group_name_H-M   'P 1'
#
loop_
_entity.id
_entity.type
_entity.pdbx_description
1 polymer ?
#
loop_
_entity_poly.entity_id
_entity_poly.type
_entity_poly.pdbx_seq_one_letter_code
_entity_poly.pdbx_strand_id
1 'polypeptide(L)'
;MATPRTLSFLFLFFFFFFVVVVVFASGAIAQSLPPPRQDGFVYTDHRVDSDTVVVEAFLDPVCPDSRDSWPPLKQALQYYGPRVWLVVHLLPLPYHDNAYVASRALHIVNALNTSATFHLLEMFFKQQERFYNDQTKNMSRAAVVNSIVKFAAQVVGNSYYSSIASGFNDRLTDLKTRVSFKYSTSKGVYATPSFFLNGFLLPDAGSPIDYNGWRSFIDPLIAAQGQRR
;
A
#
# COMPACT_ATOMS: atom_id res chain seq x y z
N MET A 1 -53.89 28.04 24.12
CA MET A 1 -53.86 26.80 24.93
C MET A 1 -53.71 25.62 23.97
N ALA A 2 -52.52 25.01 23.91
CA ALA A 2 -52.33 23.76 23.17
C ALA A 2 -53.04 22.63 23.92
N THR A 3 -53.75 21.76 23.21
CA THR A 3 -54.49 20.65 23.82
C THR A 3 -53.51 19.57 24.32
N PRO A 4 -53.80 18.85 25.42
CA PRO A 4 -52.87 17.91 26.05
C PRO A 4 -52.34 16.79 25.14
N ARG A 5 -53.02 16.51 24.01
CA ARG A 5 -52.55 15.56 22.99
C ARG A 5 -51.35 16.08 22.20
N THR A 6 -51.30 17.36 21.83
CA THR A 6 -50.18 17.89 21.02
C THR A 6 -48.88 18.00 21.82
N LEU A 7 -48.97 18.24 23.13
CA LEU A 7 -47.82 18.26 24.04
C LEU A 7 -47.15 16.87 24.15
N SER A 8 -47.95 15.79 24.14
CA SER A 8 -47.47 14.41 24.23
C SER A 8 -46.75 13.97 22.95
N PHE A 9 -47.26 14.35 21.78
CA PHE A 9 -46.61 14.06 20.49
C PHE A 9 -45.27 14.78 20.32
N LEU A 10 -45.17 16.05 20.74
CA LEU A 10 -43.89 16.77 20.72
C LEU A 10 -42.87 16.08 21.63
N PHE A 11 -43.27 15.69 22.84
CA PHE A 11 -42.37 15.05 23.80
C PHE A 11 -41.84 13.70 23.29
N LEU A 12 -42.71 12.88 22.70
CA LEU A 12 -42.32 11.61 22.06
C LEU A 12 -41.39 11.83 20.86
N PHE A 13 -41.64 12.86 20.05
CA PHE A 13 -40.78 13.20 18.91
C PHE A 13 -39.39 13.65 19.35
N PHE A 14 -39.29 14.53 20.35
CA PHE A 14 -38.00 14.96 20.89
C PHE A 14 -37.26 13.84 21.61
N PHE A 15 -37.97 12.98 22.33
CA PHE A 15 -37.37 11.80 22.97
C PHE A 15 -36.84 10.81 21.92
N PHE A 16 -37.59 10.52 20.87
CA PHE A 16 -37.14 9.67 19.77
C PHE A 16 -35.95 10.28 19.03
N PHE A 17 -35.99 11.58 18.72
CA PHE A 17 -34.87 12.28 18.11
C PHE A 17 -33.62 12.27 19.01
N PHE A 18 -33.78 12.47 20.32
CA PHE A 18 -32.69 12.39 21.28
C PHE A 18 -32.10 10.97 21.35
N VAL A 19 -32.93 9.93 21.40
CA VAL A 19 -32.46 8.52 21.36
C VAL A 19 -31.74 8.22 20.06
N VAL A 20 -32.26 8.68 18.92
CA VAL A 20 -31.63 8.51 17.60
C VAL A 20 -30.27 9.23 17.55
N VAL A 21 -30.19 10.49 17.98
CA VAL A 21 -28.93 11.24 18.04
C VAL A 21 -27.94 10.59 19.01
N VAL A 22 -28.39 10.11 20.17
CA VAL A 22 -27.52 9.42 21.13
C VAL A 22 -27.03 8.09 20.57
N VAL A 23 -27.87 7.30 19.89
CA VAL A 23 -27.49 6.04 19.23
C VAL A 23 -26.54 6.26 18.05
N PHE A 24 -26.68 7.35 17.31
CA PHE A 24 -25.73 7.73 16.25
C PHE A 24 -24.45 8.39 16.80
N ALA A 25 -24.49 8.99 18.00
CA ALA A 25 -23.35 9.60 18.67
C ALA A 25 -22.53 8.59 19.50
N SER A 26 -23.11 7.47 19.92
CA SER A 26 -22.39 6.39 20.60
C SER A 26 -21.59 5.54 19.61
N GLY A 27 -20.46 6.12 19.19
CA GLY A 27 -19.24 5.36 18.96
C GLY A 27 -18.97 4.99 17.50
N ALA A 28 -18.72 6.00 16.66
CA ALA A 28 -17.70 5.79 15.64
C ALA A 28 -16.37 5.52 16.37
N ILE A 29 -16.08 4.26 16.65
CA ILE A 29 -14.74 3.84 17.09
C ILE A 29 -13.85 4.05 15.87
N ALA A 30 -13.37 5.29 15.72
CA ALA A 30 -12.30 5.60 14.80
C ALA A 30 -11.14 4.64 15.10
N GLN A 31 -10.40 4.29 14.05
CA GLN A 31 -9.19 3.50 14.22
C GLN A 31 -8.35 4.08 15.36
N SER A 32 -7.89 3.21 16.26
CA SER A 32 -6.99 3.58 17.36
C SER A 32 -5.75 4.33 16.85
N LEU A 33 -4.95 4.85 17.79
CA LEU A 33 -3.67 5.54 17.55
C LEU A 33 -2.96 5.05 16.28
N PRO A 34 -2.41 5.97 15.46
CA PRO A 34 -1.72 5.60 14.23
C PRO A 34 -0.65 4.54 14.50
N PRO A 35 -0.33 3.67 13.52
CA PRO A 35 0.70 2.66 13.69
C PRO A 35 2.00 3.28 14.23
N PRO A 36 2.71 2.59 15.14
CA PRO A 36 3.91 3.14 15.78
C PRO A 36 5.08 3.36 14.82
N ARG A 37 5.00 2.81 13.60
CA ARG A 37 5.99 2.97 12.55
C ARG A 37 5.27 3.39 11.27
N GLN A 38 5.91 4.25 10.48
CA GLN A 38 5.44 4.56 9.14
C GLN A 38 5.31 3.26 8.33
N ASP A 39 4.27 3.19 7.52
CA ASP A 39 4.04 2.09 6.60
C ASP A 39 5.15 2.00 5.52
N GLY A 40 5.24 0.85 4.86
CA GLY A 40 6.05 0.68 3.65
C GLY A 40 7.35 -0.12 3.82
N PHE A 41 7.93 -0.49 2.69
CA PHE A 41 9.20 -1.21 2.58
C PHE A 41 10.29 -0.26 2.11
N VAL A 42 11.39 -0.20 2.86
CA VAL A 42 12.53 0.67 2.54
C VAL A 42 13.46 -0.03 1.55
N TYR A 43 13.72 0.58 0.40
CA TYR A 43 14.48 -0.05 -0.69
C TYR A 43 15.98 -0.17 -0.43
N THR A 44 16.60 0.87 0.12
CA THR A 44 18.01 0.84 0.54
C THR A 44 18.15 1.45 1.92
N ASP A 45 18.92 0.79 2.77
CA ASP A 45 19.17 1.24 4.14
C ASP A 45 20.40 2.15 4.14
N HIS A 46 20.17 3.44 3.88
CA HIS A 46 21.16 4.49 4.02
C HIS A 46 20.57 5.65 4.84
N ARG A 47 21.44 6.48 5.40
CA ARG A 47 21.02 7.63 6.20
C ARG A 47 20.22 8.60 5.33
N VAL A 48 18.98 8.87 5.74
CA VAL A 48 18.13 9.92 5.18
C VAL A 48 18.34 11.19 6.02
N ASP A 49 18.62 12.29 5.36
CA ASP A 49 18.70 13.64 5.96
C ASP A 49 17.78 14.63 5.24
N SER A 50 17.84 15.91 5.62
CA SER A 50 17.00 16.96 5.05
C SER A 50 17.26 17.26 3.57
N ASP A 51 18.44 16.90 3.05
CA ASP A 51 18.80 17.07 1.65
C ASP A 51 18.46 15.82 0.82
N THR A 52 18.01 14.74 1.45
CA THR A 52 17.64 13.51 0.73
C THR A 52 16.27 13.69 0.07
N VAL A 53 16.20 13.46 -1.24
CA VAL A 53 14.93 13.44 -1.98
C VAL A 53 14.20 12.13 -1.66
N VAL A 54 13.00 12.24 -1.08
CA VAL A 54 12.18 11.09 -0.68
C VAL A 54 11.18 10.76 -1.78
N VAL A 55 11.25 9.53 -2.30
CA VAL A 55 10.26 8.94 -3.19
C VAL A 55 9.38 7.99 -2.39
N GLU A 56 8.08 8.25 -2.34
CA GLU A 56 7.09 7.25 -1.92
C GLU A 56 6.49 6.64 -3.19
N ALA A 57 6.55 5.32 -3.36
CA ALA A 57 5.92 4.62 -4.48
C ALA A 57 4.77 3.73 -3.98
N PHE A 58 3.58 3.95 -4.51
CA PHE A 58 2.38 3.17 -4.19
C PHE A 58 2.15 2.16 -5.31
N LEU A 59 2.39 0.88 -5.01
CA LEU A 59 2.44 -0.19 -6.01
C LEU A 59 1.44 -1.32 -5.68
N ASP A 60 0.97 -1.99 -6.72
CA ASP A 60 0.23 -3.25 -6.63
C ASP A 60 1.07 -4.36 -7.27
N PRO A 61 1.39 -5.47 -6.56
CA PRO A 61 2.24 -6.53 -7.07
C PRO A 61 1.73 -7.24 -8.34
N VAL A 62 0.44 -7.09 -8.67
CA VAL A 62 -0.16 -7.70 -9.88
C VAL A 62 -0.62 -6.66 -10.91
N CYS A 63 -0.31 -5.38 -10.71
CA CYS A 63 -0.62 -4.33 -11.68
C CYS A 63 0.46 -4.24 -12.79
N PRO A 64 0.07 -4.29 -14.08
CA PRO A 64 0.98 -4.08 -15.21
C PRO A 64 1.77 -2.77 -15.15
N ASP A 65 1.10 -1.66 -14.87
CA ASP A 65 1.75 -0.34 -14.82
C ASP A 65 2.72 -0.25 -13.62
N SER A 66 2.41 -0.91 -12.49
CA SER A 66 3.34 -1.02 -11.36
C SER A 66 4.61 -1.76 -11.78
N ARG A 67 4.49 -2.89 -12.48
CA ARG A 67 5.64 -3.61 -13.08
C ARG A 67 6.43 -2.69 -14.01
N ASP A 68 5.75 -1.99 -14.92
CA ASP A 68 6.41 -1.21 -15.98
C ASP A 68 7.11 0.05 -15.43
N SER A 69 6.64 0.57 -14.29
CA SER A 69 7.27 1.68 -13.59
C SER A 69 8.55 1.30 -12.82
N TRP A 70 8.74 0.00 -12.54
CA TRP A 70 9.81 -0.45 -11.66
C TRP A 70 11.23 -0.32 -12.28
N PRO A 71 11.48 -0.73 -13.54
CA PRO A 71 12.80 -0.55 -14.16
C PRO A 71 13.30 0.91 -14.23
N PRO A 72 12.52 1.90 -14.74
CA PRO A 72 12.99 3.28 -14.82
C PRO A 72 13.20 3.91 -13.43
N LEU A 73 12.36 3.58 -12.44
CA LEU A 73 12.56 4.02 -11.06
C LEU A 73 13.87 3.46 -10.48
N LYS A 74 14.16 2.17 -10.67
CA LYS A 74 15.45 1.59 -10.25
C LYS A 74 16.64 2.25 -10.92
N GLN A 75 16.53 2.58 -12.20
CA GLN A 75 17.58 3.30 -12.92
C GLN A 75 17.81 4.71 -12.33
N ALA A 76 16.75 5.42 -11.94
CA ALA A 76 16.85 6.69 -11.23
C ALA A 76 17.53 6.52 -9.86
N LEU A 77 17.13 5.54 -9.06
CA LEU A 77 17.73 5.26 -7.74
C LEU A 77 19.22 4.96 -7.86
N GLN A 78 19.62 4.17 -8.86
CA GLN A 78 21.04 3.88 -9.12
C GLN A 78 21.80 5.15 -9.52
N TYR A 79 21.22 5.99 -10.38
CA TYR A 79 21.86 7.21 -10.86
C TYR A 79 22.04 8.26 -9.75
N TYR A 80 21.02 8.47 -8.92
CA TYR A 80 21.08 9.45 -7.85
C TYR A 80 21.82 8.96 -6.61
N GLY A 81 21.85 7.64 -6.40
CA GLY A 81 22.50 6.99 -5.27
C GLY A 81 21.91 7.49 -3.94
N PRO A 82 22.73 7.84 -2.94
CA PRO A 82 22.26 8.22 -1.61
C PRO A 82 21.52 9.57 -1.55
N ARG A 83 21.42 10.29 -2.68
CA ARG A 83 20.64 11.54 -2.76
C ARG A 83 19.13 11.30 -2.87
N VAL A 84 18.73 10.08 -3.22
CA VAL A 84 17.32 9.69 -3.35
C VAL A 84 17.07 8.46 -2.50
N TRP A 85 16.01 8.51 -1.70
CA TRP A 85 15.55 7.41 -0.87
C TRP A 85 14.17 6.95 -1.32
N LEU A 86 13.93 5.63 -1.33
CA LEU A 86 12.66 5.03 -1.74
C LEU A 86 12.02 4.25 -0.60
N VAL A 87 10.73 4.54 -0.38
CA VAL A 87 9.80 3.68 0.36
C VAL A 87 8.67 3.22 -0.56
N VAL A 88 8.36 1.93 -0.52
CA VAL A 88 7.25 1.33 -1.28
C VAL A 88 6.09 1.01 -0.35
N HIS A 89 4.93 1.56 -0.67
CA HIS A 89 3.65 1.26 -0.04
C HIS A 89 2.83 0.36 -0.95
N LEU A 90 2.09 -0.58 -0.37
CA LEU A 90 1.22 -1.46 -1.13
C LEU A 90 -0.21 -0.92 -1.16
N LEU A 91 -0.74 -0.76 -2.38
CA LEU A 91 -2.15 -0.48 -2.63
C LEU A 91 -2.73 -1.62 -3.46
N PRO A 92 -3.31 -2.66 -2.84
CA PRO A 92 -3.99 -3.70 -3.59
C PRO A 92 -5.26 -3.13 -4.24
N LEU A 93 -5.28 -3.05 -5.57
CA LEU A 93 -6.43 -2.49 -6.30
C LEU A 93 -7.61 -3.47 -6.28
N PRO A 94 -8.84 -3.00 -6.04
CA PRO A 94 -9.99 -3.87 -5.80
C PRO A 94 -10.45 -4.66 -7.04
N TYR A 95 -10.05 -4.23 -8.24
CA TYR A 95 -10.34 -4.90 -9.51
C TYR A 95 -9.24 -5.88 -9.94
N HIS A 96 -8.18 -6.05 -9.15
CA HIS A 96 -7.21 -7.13 -9.28
C HIS A 96 -7.47 -8.18 -8.20
N ASP A 97 -8.09 -9.30 -8.57
CA ASP A 97 -8.65 -10.28 -7.62
C ASP A 97 -7.64 -10.78 -6.58
N ASN A 98 -6.37 -10.85 -6.98
CA ASN A 98 -5.29 -11.42 -6.18
C ASN A 98 -4.34 -10.38 -5.57
N ALA A 99 -4.58 -9.08 -5.78
CA ALA A 99 -3.70 -8.02 -5.32
C ALA A 99 -3.51 -8.00 -3.79
N TYR A 100 -4.60 -8.18 -3.04
CA TYR A 100 -4.52 -8.21 -1.57
C TYR A 100 -3.73 -9.42 -1.07
N VAL A 101 -3.88 -10.58 -1.70
CA VAL A 101 -3.19 -11.81 -1.32
C VAL A 101 -1.70 -11.72 -1.66
N ALA A 102 -1.36 -11.19 -2.85
CA ALA A 102 0.02 -10.92 -3.23
C ALA A 102 0.67 -9.90 -2.29
N SER A 103 -0.02 -8.80 -1.99
CA SER A 103 0.44 -7.78 -1.05
C SER A 103 0.73 -8.35 0.34
N ARG A 104 -0.16 -9.22 0.84
CA ARG A 104 0.04 -9.92 2.11
C ARG A 104 1.25 -10.85 2.08
N ALA A 105 1.53 -11.51 0.95
CA ALA A 105 2.74 -12.32 0.79
C ALA A 105 4.01 -11.49 0.99
N LEU A 106 4.06 -10.27 0.45
CA LEU A 106 5.19 -9.36 0.69
C LEU A 106 5.33 -8.98 2.16
N HIS A 107 4.25 -8.65 2.87
CA HIS A 107 4.33 -8.36 4.31
C HIS A 107 4.81 -9.56 5.13
N ILE A 108 4.38 -10.77 4.77
CA ILE A 108 4.82 -12.02 5.40
C ILE A 108 6.32 -12.19 5.17
N VAL A 109 6.78 -12.14 3.92
CA VAL A 109 8.20 -12.28 3.59
C VAL A 109 9.04 -11.19 4.23
N ASN A 110 8.58 -9.94 4.23
CA ASN A 110 9.30 -8.84 4.88
C ASN A 110 9.46 -9.05 6.38
N ALA A 111 8.49 -9.68 7.05
CA ALA A 111 8.60 -10.02 8.46
C ALA A 111 9.59 -11.16 8.74
N LEU A 112 9.80 -12.05 7.77
CA LEU A 112 10.73 -13.18 7.87
C LEU A 112 12.15 -12.82 7.44
N ASN A 113 12.28 -12.03 6.38
CA ASN A 113 13.53 -11.60 5.77
C ASN A 113 13.30 -10.32 4.94
N THR A 114 13.67 -9.17 5.51
CA THR A 114 13.51 -7.86 4.85
C THR A 114 14.29 -7.75 3.54
N SER A 115 15.44 -8.42 3.42
CA SER A 115 16.25 -8.41 2.20
C SER A 115 15.59 -9.14 1.03
N ALA A 116 14.58 -9.99 1.29
CA ALA A 116 13.87 -10.75 0.25
C ALA A 116 12.63 -10.03 -0.29
N THR A 117 12.17 -8.94 0.33
CA THR A 117 10.91 -8.27 0.01
C THR A 117 10.86 -7.79 -1.45
N PHE A 118 11.89 -7.06 -1.89
CA PHE A 118 11.96 -6.56 -3.27
C PHE A 118 12.26 -7.66 -4.28
N HIS A 119 12.98 -8.71 -3.88
CA HIS A 119 13.14 -9.88 -4.74
C HIS A 119 11.78 -10.55 -5.01
N LEU A 120 10.93 -10.69 -3.98
CA LEU A 120 9.58 -11.19 -4.16
C LEU A 120 8.71 -10.26 -4.99
N LEU A 121 8.77 -8.94 -4.77
CA LEU A 121 8.05 -7.95 -5.58
C LEU A 121 8.39 -8.07 -7.06
N GLU A 122 9.69 -8.12 -7.38
CA GLU A 122 10.20 -8.26 -8.75
C GLU A 122 9.79 -9.58 -9.38
N MET A 123 9.74 -10.66 -8.60
CA MET A 123 9.27 -11.95 -9.09
C MET A 123 7.77 -11.95 -9.35
N PHE A 124 6.97 -11.26 -8.53
CA PHE A 124 5.55 -11.01 -8.84
C PHE A 124 5.43 -10.28 -10.17
N PHE A 125 6.11 -9.14 -10.34
CA PHE A 125 6.13 -8.39 -11.60
C PHE A 125 6.54 -9.24 -12.81
N LYS A 126 7.53 -10.12 -12.65
CA LYS A 126 7.99 -11.03 -13.71
C LYS A 126 6.98 -12.12 -14.07
N GLN A 127 6.16 -12.57 -13.12
CA GLN A 127 5.23 -13.70 -13.30
C GLN A 127 3.76 -13.33 -13.02
N GLN A 128 3.43 -12.04 -13.04
CA GLN A 128 2.14 -11.51 -12.58
C GLN A 128 0.95 -12.07 -13.36
N GLU A 129 1.15 -12.41 -14.64
CA GLU A 129 0.13 -13.05 -15.48
C GLU A 129 -0.46 -14.32 -14.86
N ARG A 130 0.33 -15.06 -14.07
CA ARG A 130 -0.15 -16.25 -13.34
C ARG A 130 -1.24 -15.95 -12.32
N PHE A 131 -1.31 -14.70 -11.87
CA PHE A 131 -2.19 -14.22 -10.81
C PHE A 131 -3.17 -13.16 -11.29
N TYR A 132 -3.32 -13.00 -12.61
CA TYR A 132 -4.36 -12.17 -13.20
C TYR A 132 -5.73 -12.84 -13.07
N ASN A 133 -6.77 -12.00 -13.11
CA ASN A 133 -8.16 -12.42 -12.92
C ASN A 133 -8.52 -13.57 -13.85
N ASP A 134 -8.18 -13.48 -15.14
CA ASP A 134 -8.54 -14.51 -16.14
C ASP A 134 -7.90 -15.87 -15.87
N GLN A 135 -6.66 -15.88 -15.39
CA GLN A 135 -5.88 -17.08 -15.10
C GLN A 135 -6.37 -17.75 -13.81
N THR A 136 -6.96 -16.98 -12.88
CA THR A 136 -7.44 -17.49 -11.60
C THR A 136 -8.96 -17.56 -11.46
N LYS A 137 -9.75 -17.12 -12.45
CA LYS A 137 -11.22 -16.99 -12.35
C LYS A 137 -11.97 -18.26 -11.94
N ASN A 138 -11.42 -19.42 -12.30
CA ASN A 138 -12.02 -20.74 -12.00
C ASN A 138 -11.36 -21.41 -10.77
N MET A 139 -10.43 -20.73 -10.09
CA MET A 139 -9.76 -21.25 -8.92
C MET A 139 -10.50 -20.79 -7.65
N SER A 140 -10.55 -21.65 -6.64
CA SER A 140 -10.98 -21.21 -5.32
C SER A 140 -9.94 -20.25 -4.73
N ARG A 141 -10.38 -19.32 -3.87
CA ARG A 141 -9.46 -18.44 -3.12
C ARG A 141 -8.37 -19.22 -2.39
N ALA A 142 -8.72 -20.37 -1.79
CA ALA A 142 -7.75 -21.22 -1.09
C ALA A 142 -6.69 -21.79 -2.04
N ALA A 143 -7.08 -22.19 -3.26
CA ALA A 143 -6.15 -22.66 -4.27
C ALA A 143 -5.18 -21.55 -4.73
N VAL A 144 -5.68 -20.32 -4.91
CA VAL A 144 -4.81 -19.19 -5.28
C VAL A 144 -3.84 -18.83 -4.15
N VAL A 145 -4.31 -18.77 -2.90
CA VAL A 145 -3.44 -18.57 -1.73
C VAL A 145 -2.35 -19.64 -1.67
N ASN A 146 -2.70 -20.92 -1.83
CA ASN A 146 -1.72 -22.01 -1.86
C ASN A 146 -0.72 -21.87 -3.01
N SER A 147 -1.15 -21.40 -4.18
CA SER A 147 -0.27 -21.10 -5.32
C SER A 147 0.73 -19.99 -4.98
N ILE A 148 0.24 -18.89 -4.38
CA ILE A 148 1.07 -17.77 -3.93
C ILE A 148 2.06 -18.17 -2.84
N VAL A 149 1.65 -19.00 -1.87
CA VAL A 149 2.54 -19.54 -0.83
C VAL A 149 3.68 -20.34 -1.46
N LYS A 150 3.37 -21.26 -2.38
CA LYS A 150 4.37 -22.06 -3.10
C LYS A 150 5.31 -21.17 -3.92
N PHE A 151 4.75 -20.21 -4.64
CA PHE A 151 5.49 -19.26 -5.44
C PHE A 151 6.46 -18.43 -4.59
N ALA A 152 5.96 -17.83 -3.50
CA ALA A 152 6.79 -17.03 -2.61
C ALA A 152 7.91 -17.87 -1.98
N ALA A 153 7.62 -19.09 -1.53
CA ALA A 153 8.62 -20.01 -1.01
C ALA A 153 9.68 -20.40 -2.06
N GLN A 154 9.28 -20.64 -3.32
CA GLN A 154 10.23 -20.89 -4.40
C GLN A 154 11.18 -19.71 -4.65
N VAL A 155 10.67 -18.48 -4.50
CA VAL A 155 11.45 -17.26 -4.70
C VAL A 155 12.40 -16.99 -3.54
N VAL A 156 11.94 -17.11 -2.29
CA VAL A 156 12.74 -16.70 -1.12
C VAL A 156 13.44 -17.86 -0.41
N GLY A 157 13.17 -19.10 -0.82
CA GLY A 157 13.73 -20.32 -0.25
C GLY A 157 12.65 -21.26 0.30
N ASN A 158 12.66 -22.51 -0.16
CA ASN A 158 11.63 -23.50 0.18
C ASN A 158 11.55 -23.80 1.70
N SER A 159 12.62 -23.55 2.45
CA SER A 159 12.63 -23.64 3.92
C SER A 159 11.62 -22.70 4.58
N TYR A 160 11.24 -21.60 3.93
CA TYR A 160 10.24 -20.65 4.43
C TYR A 160 8.80 -21.08 4.17
N TYR A 161 8.54 -22.17 3.43
CA TYR A 161 7.20 -22.58 3.02
C TYR A 161 6.22 -22.62 4.20
N SER A 162 6.56 -23.32 5.28
CA SER A 162 5.70 -23.45 6.46
C SER A 162 5.43 -22.10 7.13
N SER A 163 6.46 -21.25 7.25
CA SER A 163 6.34 -19.91 7.85
C SER A 163 5.49 -18.96 6.99
N ILE A 164 5.60 -19.07 5.66
CA ILE A 164 4.78 -18.29 4.74
C ILE A 164 3.32 -18.75 4.82
N ALA A 165 3.09 -20.07 4.79
CA ALA A 165 1.76 -20.65 4.93
C ALA A 165 1.09 -20.25 6.26
N SER A 166 1.81 -20.34 7.38
CA SER A 166 1.31 -19.88 8.69
C SER A 166 1.06 -18.38 8.71
N GLY A 167 1.88 -17.59 8.03
CA GLY A 167 1.70 -16.14 7.89
C GLY A 167 0.35 -15.77 7.27
N PHE A 168 -0.20 -16.58 6.36
CA PHE A 168 -1.54 -16.37 5.80
C PHE A 168 -2.69 -16.71 6.76
N ASN A 169 -2.41 -17.43 7.86
CA ASN A 169 -3.36 -17.68 8.94
C ASN A 169 -3.19 -16.72 10.12
N ASP A 170 -2.12 -15.91 10.13
CA ASP A 170 -1.84 -14.92 11.16
C ASP A 170 -2.58 -13.60 10.91
N ARG A 171 -3.36 -13.15 11.91
CA ARG A 171 -4.06 -11.87 11.89
C ARG A 171 -3.10 -10.67 11.74
N LEU A 172 -1.89 -10.73 12.26
CA LEU A 172 -0.96 -9.60 12.22
C LEU A 172 -0.54 -9.24 10.79
N THR A 173 -0.37 -10.24 9.92
CA THR A 173 0.01 -10.02 8.52
C THR A 173 -1.16 -9.43 7.72
N ASP A 174 -2.39 -9.83 8.03
CA ASP A 174 -3.61 -9.21 7.50
C ASP A 174 -3.70 -7.74 7.94
N LEU A 175 -3.50 -7.46 9.23
CA LEU A 175 -3.52 -6.09 9.75
C LEU A 175 -2.46 -5.19 9.10
N LYS A 176 -1.23 -5.69 8.87
CA LYS A 176 -0.20 -4.95 8.14
C LYS A 176 -0.65 -4.59 6.72
N THR A 177 -1.22 -5.55 6.00
CA THR A 177 -1.76 -5.33 4.64
C THR A 177 -2.87 -4.28 4.64
N ARG A 178 -3.77 -4.33 5.63
CA ARG A 178 -4.81 -3.29 5.82
C ARG A 178 -4.22 -1.92 6.14
N VAL A 179 -3.14 -1.86 6.90
CA VAL A 179 -2.47 -0.59 7.22
C VAL A 179 -1.90 0.03 5.95
N SER A 180 -1.24 -0.73 5.07
CA SER A 180 -0.73 -0.18 3.79
C SER A 180 -1.86 0.30 2.87
N PHE A 181 -2.95 -0.46 2.76
CA PHE A 181 -4.13 -0.01 2.04
C PHE A 181 -4.67 1.30 2.61
N LYS A 182 -4.87 1.38 3.93
CA LYS A 182 -5.40 2.57 4.59
C LYS A 182 -4.47 3.77 4.46
N TYR A 183 -3.16 3.56 4.60
CA TYR A 183 -2.16 4.61 4.41
C TYR A 183 -2.25 5.18 2.99
N SER A 184 -2.30 4.32 1.98
CA SER A 184 -2.48 4.69 0.57
C SER A 184 -3.75 5.53 0.37
N THR A 185 -4.89 5.07 0.90
CA THR A 185 -6.15 5.82 0.80
C THR A 185 -6.14 7.15 1.56
N SER A 186 -5.45 7.23 2.71
CA SER A 186 -5.33 8.46 3.49
C SER A 186 -4.51 9.54 2.77
N LYS A 187 -3.64 9.12 1.83
CA LYS A 187 -2.86 9.98 0.95
C LYS A 187 -3.63 10.32 -0.35
N GLY A 188 -4.89 9.90 -0.48
CA GLY A 188 -5.70 10.11 -1.68
C GLY A 188 -5.30 9.26 -2.88
N VAL A 189 -4.50 8.20 -2.67
CA VAL A 189 -4.07 7.32 -3.77
C VAL A 189 -5.20 6.38 -4.16
N TYR A 190 -5.54 6.37 -5.44
CA TYR A 190 -6.63 5.57 -6.01
C TYR A 190 -6.18 4.68 -7.18
N ALA A 191 -4.95 4.84 -7.66
CA ALA A 191 -4.38 4.10 -8.79
C ALA A 191 -2.92 3.72 -8.51
N THR A 192 -2.44 2.66 -9.16
CA THR A 192 -1.03 2.24 -9.09
C THR A 192 -0.43 2.18 -10.49
N PRO A 193 0.82 2.62 -10.70
CA PRO A 193 1.66 3.24 -9.70
C PRO A 193 1.17 4.66 -9.37
N SER A 194 1.44 5.13 -8.15
CA SER A 194 1.39 6.56 -7.83
C SER A 194 2.65 6.92 -7.07
N PHE A 195 3.18 8.12 -7.31
CA PHE A 195 4.45 8.54 -6.75
C PHE A 195 4.31 9.85 -6.00
N PHE A 196 4.95 9.95 -4.85
CA PHE A 196 5.17 11.22 -4.17
C PHE A 196 6.65 11.52 -4.16
N LEU A 197 6.98 12.80 -4.32
CA LEU A 197 8.33 13.33 -4.21
C LEU A 197 8.35 14.37 -3.09
N ASN A 198 9.13 14.14 -2.04
CA ASN A 198 9.19 14.96 -0.83
C ASN A 198 7.79 15.25 -0.23
N GLY A 199 6.89 14.27 -0.28
CA GLY A 199 5.53 14.38 0.26
C GLY A 199 4.51 15.05 -0.68
N PHE A 200 4.89 15.44 -1.89
CA PHE A 200 3.98 15.98 -2.92
C PHE A 200 3.67 14.94 -3.99
N LEU A 201 2.39 14.76 -4.31
CA LEU A 201 1.94 13.84 -5.36
C LEU A 201 2.43 14.30 -6.74
N LEU A 202 3.03 13.39 -7.51
CA LEU A 202 3.37 13.59 -8.92
C LEU A 202 2.13 13.41 -9.82
N PRO A 203 2.07 14.07 -11.00
CA PRO A 203 0.96 13.93 -11.93
C PRO A 203 0.86 12.49 -12.51
N ASP A 204 -0.22 12.25 -13.26
CA ASP A 204 -0.43 11.02 -14.05
C ASP A 204 -0.48 9.71 -13.24
N ALA A 205 -1.15 9.77 -12.07
CA ALA A 205 -1.43 8.59 -11.25
C ALA A 205 -2.01 7.43 -12.09
N GLY A 206 -1.46 6.24 -11.92
CA GLY A 206 -1.78 5.05 -12.71
C GLY A 206 -0.88 4.83 -13.93
N SER A 207 0.01 5.77 -14.26
CA SER A 207 0.93 5.63 -15.40
C SER A 207 2.38 5.45 -14.94
N PRO A 208 3.19 4.61 -15.62
CA PRO A 208 4.61 4.49 -15.32
C PRO A 208 5.36 5.77 -15.73
N ILE A 209 6.29 6.22 -14.87
CA ILE A 209 7.22 7.32 -15.17
C ILE A 209 8.49 6.70 -15.76
N ASP A 210 8.85 7.09 -16.99
CA ASP A 210 10.10 6.65 -17.62
C ASP A 210 11.33 7.33 -16.98
N TYR A 211 12.53 6.92 -17.40
CA TYR A 211 13.75 7.45 -16.81
C TYR A 211 13.89 8.97 -17.02
N ASN A 212 13.52 9.50 -18.18
CA ASN A 212 13.62 10.93 -18.47
C ASN A 212 12.62 11.75 -17.63
N GLY A 213 11.43 11.21 -17.37
CA GLY A 213 10.46 11.76 -16.43
C GLY A 213 11.01 11.82 -15.01
N TRP A 214 11.66 10.75 -14.52
CA TRP A 214 12.34 10.81 -13.22
C TRP A 214 13.42 11.89 -13.17
N ARG A 215 14.21 12.03 -14.25
CA ARG A 215 15.21 13.08 -14.36
C ARG A 215 14.60 14.48 -14.30
N SER A 216 13.49 14.72 -15.00
CA SER A 216 12.84 16.03 -15.03
C SER A 216 12.29 16.46 -13.66
N PHE A 217 11.86 15.51 -12.82
CA PHE A 217 11.41 15.81 -11.46
C PHE A 217 12.55 15.97 -10.46
N ILE A 218 13.58 15.12 -10.52
CA ILE A 218 14.61 15.05 -9.47
C ILE A 218 15.78 16.02 -9.74
N ASP A 219 16.21 16.21 -10.99
CA ASP A 219 17.36 17.08 -11.31
C ASP A 219 17.22 18.52 -10.75
N PRO A 220 16.06 19.19 -10.86
CA PRO A 220 15.87 20.52 -10.28
C PRO A 220 15.99 20.55 -8.75
N LEU A 221 15.54 19.50 -8.06
CA LEU A 221 15.60 19.41 -6.60
C LEU A 221 17.05 19.30 -6.12
N ILE A 222 17.83 18.44 -6.78
CA ILE A 222 19.24 18.25 -6.48
C ILE A 222 20.05 19.52 -6.80
N ALA A 223 19.76 20.20 -7.92
CA ALA A 223 20.43 21.44 -8.29
C ALA A 223 20.17 22.55 -7.25
N ALA A 224 18.93 22.69 -6.78
CA ALA A 224 18.57 23.68 -5.76
C ALA A 224 19.27 23.44 -4.41
N GLN A 225 19.54 22.18 -4.04
CA GLN A 225 20.32 21.84 -2.85
C GLN A 225 21.80 22.21 -3.00
N GLY A 226 22.38 21.98 -4.18
CA GLY A 226 23.76 22.35 -4.48
C GLY A 226 24.04 23.84 -4.37
N GLN A 227 23.04 24.70 -4.58
CA GLN A 227 23.16 26.16 -4.42
C GLN A 227 23.11 26.64 -2.97
N ARG A 228 22.69 25.80 -2.02
CA ARG A 228 22.62 26.15 -0.59
C ARG A 228 23.92 25.86 0.18
N ARG A 229 24.88 25.18 -0.46
CA ARG A 229 26.20 24.84 0.10
C ARG A 229 27.24 25.81 -0.44
#